data_AF-A0A936LXM6-F1
#
_entry.id   AF-A0A936LXM6-F1
#
_cell.length_a   1.000
_cell.length_b   1.000
_cell.length_c   1.000
_cell.angle_alpha   90.00
_cell.angle_beta   90.00
_cell.angle_gamma   90.00
#
_symmetry.space_group_name_H-M   'P 1'
#
loop_
_entity.id
_entity.type
_entity.pdbx_description
1 polymer ?
#
loop_
_entity_poly.entity_id
_entity_poly.type
_entity_poly.pdbx_seq_one_letter_code
_entity_poly.pdbx_strand_id
1 'polypeptide(L)' 'MSTIMIKTDKQNSKILSELAKKLGANVIDVKDEQFEDFMLGNLMDSIKTGKTVPKSIILKKLKGK' A
#
# COMPACT_ATOMS: atom_id res chain seq x y z
N MET A 1 -9.46 -8.53 -9.23
CA MET A 1 -8.20 -9.02 -8.62
C MET A 1 -8.00 -8.25 -7.33
N SER A 2 -7.95 -8.93 -6.18
CA SER A 2 -7.69 -8.30 -4.89
C SER A 2 -6.22 -8.47 -4.53
N THR A 3 -5.52 -7.37 -4.24
CA THR A 3 -4.13 -7.41 -3.78
C THR A 3 -4.14 -7.31 -2.26
N ILE A 4 -3.49 -8.26 -1.59
CA ILE A 4 -3.31 -8.26 -0.13
C ILE A 4 -1.84 -7.91 0.14
N MET A 5 -1.62 -6.89 0.96
CA MET A 5 -0.29 -6.43 1.35
C MET A 5 -0.05 -6.79 2.82
N ILE A 6 1.03 -7.53 3.11
CA ILE A 6 1.31 -8.08 4.45
C ILE A 6 2.72 -7.63 4.86
N LYS A 7 2.83 -6.92 5.98
CA LYS A 7 4.12 -6.57 6.60
C LYS A 7 4.46 -7.58 7.69
N THR A 8 5.64 -8.16 7.62
CA THR A 8 6.12 -9.16 8.58
C THR A 8 7.66 -9.15 8.61
N ASP A 9 8.26 -9.89 9.54
CA ASP A 9 9.70 -10.08 9.62
C ASP A 9 10.24 -10.96 8.49
N LYS A 10 11.57 -10.93 8.30
CA LYS A 10 12.24 -11.59 7.18
C LYS A 10 12.09 -13.12 7.16
N GLN A 11 11.92 -13.76 8.32
CA GLN A 11 11.72 -15.22 8.38
C GLN A 11 10.30 -15.58 7.94
N ASN A 12 9.31 -14.88 8.48
CA ASN A 12 7.90 -15.12 8.15
C ASN A 12 7.55 -14.69 6.72
N SER A 13 8.17 -13.63 6.18
CA SER A 13 7.92 -13.21 4.79
C SER A 13 8.32 -14.30 3.79
N LYS A 14 9.40 -15.03 4.07
CA LYS A 14 9.87 -16.13 3.24
C LYS A 14 8.85 -17.27 3.22
N ILE A 15 8.34 -17.66 4.39
CA ILE A 15 7.33 -18.73 4.52
C ILE A 15 6.05 -18.35 3.77
N LEU A 16 5.57 -17.11 3.96
CA LEU A 16 4.39 -16.60 3.25
C LEU A 16 4.60 -16.54 1.74
N SER A 17 5.80 -16.15 1.29
CA SER A 17 6.14 -16.10 -0.14
C SER A 17 6.11 -17.49 -0.79
N GLU A 18 6.58 -18.52 -0.09
CA GLU A 18 6.58 -19.89 -0.58
C GLU A 18 5.16 -20.46 -0.63
N LEU A 19 4.33 -20.19 0.39
CA LEU A 19 2.93 -20.56 0.40
C LEU A 19 2.15 -19.89 -0.73
N ALA A 20 2.31 -18.58 -0.91
CA ALA A 20 1.66 -17.83 -1.97
C ALA A 20 2.06 -18.34 -3.37
N LYS A 21 3.34 -18.64 -3.59
CA LYS A 21 3.82 -19.27 -4.83
C LYS A 21 3.19 -20.65 -5.06
N LYS A 22 3.08 -21.48 -4.03
CA LYS A 22 2.43 -22.81 -4.12
C LYS A 22 0.94 -22.72 -4.45
N LEU A 23 0.26 -21.68 -3.99
CA LEU A 23 -1.13 -21.40 -4.32
C LEU A 23 -1.31 -20.77 -5.72
N GLY A 24 -0.22 -20.56 -6.46
CA GLY A 24 -0.25 -19.98 -7.80
C GLY A 24 -0.36 -18.45 -7.80
N ALA A 25 -0.17 -17.79 -6.66
CA ALA A 25 -0.18 -16.33 -6.57
C ALA A 25 1.18 -15.73 -6.95
N ASN A 26 1.16 -14.53 -7.50
CA ASN A 26 2.37 -13.78 -7.81
C ASN A 26 2.88 -13.06 -6.56
N VAL A 27 4.15 -13.24 -6.23
CA VAL A 27 4.79 -12.62 -5.05
C VAL A 27 5.83 -11.63 -5.52
N ILE A 28 5.64 -10.37 -5.13
CA ILE A 28 6.55 -9.27 -5.41
C ILE A 28 7.10 -8.82 -4.06
N ASP A 29 8.43 -8.77 -3.95
CA ASP A 29 9.10 -8.21 -2.78
C ASP A 29 9.05 -6.68 -2.84
N VAL A 30 8.59 -6.04 -1.79
CA VAL A 30 8.37 -4.59 -1.73
C VAL A 30 9.25 -4.02 -0.63
N LYS A 31 10.12 -3.08 -0.99
CA LYS A 31 10.96 -2.37 -0.01
C LYS A 31 10.11 -1.41 0.83
N ASP A 32 10.58 -1.07 2.03
CA ASP A 32 9.87 -0.16 2.94
C ASP A 32 9.53 1.19 2.29
N GLU A 33 10.44 1.76 1.48
CA GLU A 33 10.20 3.01 0.73
C GLU A 33 9.02 2.89 -0.24
N GLN A 34 8.96 1.78 -0.96
CA GLN A 34 7.86 1.50 -1.89
C GLN A 34 6.56 1.26 -1.13
N PHE A 35 6.62 0.65 0.05
CA PHE A 35 5.46 0.46 0.92
C PHE A 35 4.87 1.78 1.39
N GLU A 36 5.71 2.73 1.81
CA GLU A 36 5.28 4.08 2.18
C GLU A 36 4.60 4.79 1.00
N ASP A 37 5.18 4.69 -0.20
CA ASP A 37 4.60 5.24 -1.43
C ASP A 37 3.21 4.64 -1.75
N PHE A 38 3.05 3.32 -1.60
CA PHE A 38 1.75 2.65 -1.80
C PHE A 38 0.72 3.09 -0.75
N MET A 39 1.11 3.20 0.52
CA MET A 39 0.22 3.68 1.58
C MET A 39 -0.20 5.13 1.35
N LEU A 40 0.74 5.99 0.95
CA LEU A 40 0.49 7.38 0.61
C LEU A 40 -0.47 7.48 -0.59
N GLY A 41 -0.24 6.68 -1.64
CA GLY A 41 -1.10 6.59 -2.81
C GLY A 41 -2.54 6.19 -2.44
N ASN A 42 -2.71 5.16 -1.62
CA ASN A 42 -4.03 4.72 -1.14
C ASN A 42 -4.74 5.80 -0.30
N LEU A 43 -4.00 6.50 0.58
CA LEU A 43 -4.51 7.63 1.34
C LEU A 43 -4.97 8.78 0.43
N MET A 44 -4.18 9.08 -0.61
CA MET A 44 -4.53 10.10 -1.59
C MET A 44 -5.74 9.69 -2.43
N ASP A 45 -5.83 8.43 -2.86
CA ASP A 45 -6.96 7.91 -3.64
C ASP A 45 -8.26 7.91 -2.82
N SER A 46 -8.18 7.60 -1.53
CA SER A 46 -9.32 7.71 -0.60
C SER A 46 -9.86 9.14 -0.47
N ILE A 47 -8.98 10.14 -0.65
CA ILE A 47 -9.32 11.57 -0.51
C ILE A 47 -9.58 12.24 -1.87
N LYS A 48 -9.31 11.57 -3.00
CA LYS A 48 -9.52 12.14 -4.34
C LYS A 48 -10.99 12.54 -4.51
N THR A 49 -11.21 13.85 -4.63
CA THR A 49 -12.55 14.45 -4.71
C THR A 49 -13.08 14.57 -6.14
N GLY A 50 -12.30 14.15 -7.15
CA GLY A 50 -12.64 14.29 -8.58
C GLY A 50 -12.73 15.74 -9.08
N LYS A 51 -12.36 16.72 -8.24
CA LYS A 51 -12.41 18.16 -8.52
C LYS A 51 -11.02 18.76 -8.37
N THR A 52 -10.72 19.78 -9.18
CA THR A 52 -9.47 20.55 -9.05
C THR A 52 -9.55 21.37 -7.76
N VAL A 53 -8.90 20.89 -6.70
CA VAL A 53 -8.84 21.56 -5.40
C VAL A 53 -7.40 21.98 -5.08
N PRO A 54 -7.18 23.13 -4.42
CA PRO A 54 -5.86 23.55 -3.99
C PRO A 54 -5.18 22.51 -3.08
N LYS A 55 -3.87 22.32 -3.28
CA LYS A 55 -3.02 21.40 -2.50
C LYS A 55 -3.18 21.56 -0.97
N SER A 56 -3.43 22.78 -0.50
CA SER A 56 -3.66 23.10 0.91
C SER A 56 -4.88 22.40 1.50
N ILE A 57 -5.97 22.23 0.72
CA ILE A 57 -7.20 21.56 1.18
C ILE A 57 -6.97 20.05 1.32
N ILE A 58 -6.22 19.45 0.40
CA ILE A 58 -5.87 18.02 0.45
C ILE A 58 -4.96 17.74 1.65
N LEU A 59 -3.91 18.56 1.84
CA LEU A 59 -3.00 18.42 2.99
C LEU A 59 -3.71 18.62 4.33
N LYS A 60 -4.69 19.53 4.40
CA LYS A 60 -5.51 19.73 5.61
C LYS A 60 -6.40 18.51 5.90
N LYS A 61 -6.92 17.84 4.87
CA LYS A 61 -7.67 16.58 5.02
C LYS A 61 -6.78 15.41 5.40
N LEU A 62 -5.56 15.32 4.87
CA LEU A 62 -4.58 14.28 5.23
C LEU A 62 -4.06 14.43 6.66
N LYS A 63 -3.97 15.66 7.20
CA LYS A 63 -3.61 15.93 8.60
C LYS A 63 -4.73 15.63 9.61
N GLY A 64 -5.91 15.22 9.14
CA GLY A 64 -7.11 15.03 9.96
C GLY A 64 -7.31 13.58 10.41
N LYS A 65 -6.38 13.06 11.20
CA LYS A 65 -6.60 12.07 12.27
C LYS A 65 -5.37 12.00 13.16
#